data_AF-A0A329SDQ1-F1
#
_entry.id   AF-A0A329SDQ1-F1
#
_cell.length_a   1.000
_cell.length_b   1.000
_cell.length_c   1.000
_cell.angle_alpha   90.00
_cell.angle_beta   90.00
_cell.angle_gamma   90.00
#
_symmetry.space_group_name_H-M   'P 1'
#
loop_
_entity.id
_entity.type
_entity.pdbx_description
1 polymer ?
#
loop_
_entity_poly.entity_id
_entity_poly.type
_entity_poly.pdbx_seq_one_letter_code
_entity_poly.pdbx_strand_id
1 'polypeptide(L)'
;MSTNSTSNDQADLASQVKSVKSNVIGEKTVTMYLRGISRYMVWLFQNKRSLLSDELLEVVGNNEEAYREHKEAGVGPLKKDAVLQSMRENTTVPPIQYDLHAADDFEKFLISLTARNGGKPGQSVYDSMRSSLFRLYRGYGRSMSVEFAADLTILFKGLKRTVARHNHDSDENLTEGEDPFPFSLLCSLCQSMMEHGSDEFIFSQIFTH
;
A
#
# COMPACT_ATOMS: atom_id res chain seq x y z
N MET A 1 14.36 0.59 51.21
CA MET A 1 13.52 -0.27 50.34
C MET A 1 12.74 0.58 49.32
N SER A 2 13.40 1.40 48.48
CA SER A 2 12.69 2.38 47.61
C SER A 2 13.05 2.29 46.13
N THR A 3 13.78 1.26 45.69
CA THR A 3 14.26 1.14 44.30
C THR A 3 13.29 0.39 43.38
N ASN A 4 12.34 -0.38 43.92
CA ASN A 4 11.47 -1.24 43.11
C ASN A 4 10.27 -0.49 42.50
N SER A 5 9.71 0.53 43.17
CA SER A 5 8.54 1.26 42.65
C SER A 5 8.89 2.12 41.43
N THR A 6 9.99 2.86 41.48
CA THR A 6 10.43 3.75 40.40
C THR A 6 10.82 2.99 39.12
N SER A 7 11.39 1.79 39.28
CA SER A 7 11.74 0.90 38.16
C SER A 7 10.49 0.37 37.45
N ASN A 8 9.41 0.12 38.19
CA ASN A 8 8.17 -0.42 37.64
C ASN A 8 7.36 0.67 36.90
N ASP A 9 7.34 1.89 37.46
CA ASP A 9 6.69 3.06 36.84
C ASP A 9 7.37 3.46 35.52
N GLN A 10 8.71 3.34 35.45
CA GLN A 10 9.46 3.64 34.24
C GLN A 10 9.28 2.59 33.14
N ALA A 11 9.15 1.31 33.51
CA ALA A 11 8.83 0.24 32.58
C ALA A 11 7.39 0.38 32.03
N ASP A 12 6.45 0.79 32.87
CA ASP A 12 5.05 1.02 32.48
C ASP A 12 4.93 2.21 31.51
N LEU A 13 5.61 3.32 31.80
CA LEU A 13 5.66 4.47 30.90
C LEU A 13 6.30 4.14 29.55
N ALA A 14 7.37 3.34 29.54
CA ALA A 14 7.99 2.89 28.29
C ALA A 14 7.06 1.99 27.46
N SER A 15 6.27 1.14 28.13
CA SER A 15 5.25 0.29 27.50
C SER A 15 4.14 1.14 26.86
N GLN A 16 3.63 2.15 27.58
CA GLN A 16 2.64 3.08 27.08
C GLN A 16 3.15 3.87 25.87
N VAL A 17 4.37 4.39 25.93
CA VAL A 17 5.00 5.09 24.79
C VAL A 17 5.13 4.16 23.57
N LYS A 18 5.48 2.89 23.78
CA LYS A 18 5.55 1.90 22.69
C LYS A 18 4.17 1.63 22.08
N SER A 19 3.14 1.49 22.91
CA SER A 19 1.74 1.30 22.47
C SER A 19 1.23 2.46 21.63
N VAL A 20 1.46 3.70 22.09
CA VAL A 20 1.10 4.92 21.32
C VAL A 20 1.85 4.97 19.99
N LYS A 21 3.15 4.66 19.99
CA LYS A 21 3.96 4.61 18.76
C LYS A 21 3.49 3.52 17.78
N SER A 22 2.94 2.41 18.27
CA SER A 22 2.38 1.36 17.40
C SER A 22 1.00 1.68 16.83
N ASN A 23 0.24 2.59 17.44
CA ASN A 23 -1.14 2.93 17.03
C ASN A 23 -1.24 3.90 15.82
N VAL A 24 -0.13 4.25 15.19
CA VAL A 24 -0.09 5.24 14.10
C VAL A 24 -0.74 4.72 12.80
N ILE A 25 -0.79 3.39 12.59
CA ILE A 25 -1.29 2.79 11.36
C ILE A 25 -2.21 1.62 11.71
N GLY A 26 -3.46 1.65 11.21
CA GLY A 26 -4.40 0.55 11.39
C GLY A 26 -3.91 -0.76 10.75
N GLU A 27 -4.31 -1.90 11.34
CA GLU A 27 -3.84 -3.25 10.95
C GLU A 27 -4.13 -3.58 9.47
N LYS A 28 -5.29 -3.17 8.96
CA LYS A 28 -5.66 -3.32 7.55
C LYS A 28 -4.66 -2.62 6.63
N THR A 29 -4.28 -1.39 6.96
CA THR A 29 -3.32 -0.58 6.22
C THR A 29 -1.92 -1.18 6.31
N VAL A 30 -1.52 -1.69 7.48
CA VAL A 30 -0.28 -2.47 7.65
C VAL A 30 -0.24 -3.66 6.69
N THR A 31 -1.32 -4.45 6.63
CA THR A 31 -1.41 -5.61 5.75
C THR A 31 -1.35 -5.22 4.28
N MET A 32 -2.02 -4.13 3.86
CA MET A 32 -1.91 -3.61 2.50
C MET A 32 -0.47 -3.23 2.15
N TYR A 33 0.21 -2.52 3.05
CA TYR A 33 1.58 -2.09 2.79
C TYR A 33 2.56 -3.26 2.70
N LEU A 34 2.41 -4.25 3.58
CA LEU A 34 3.19 -5.48 3.52
C LEU A 34 2.95 -6.22 2.21
N ARG A 35 1.70 -6.35 1.75
CA ARG A 35 1.39 -6.96 0.44
C ARG A 35 2.07 -6.25 -0.73
N GLY A 36 2.16 -4.92 -0.68
CA GLY A 36 2.89 -4.12 -1.66
C GLY A 36 4.39 -4.42 -1.63
N ILE A 37 4.98 -4.46 -0.43
CA ILE A 37 6.40 -4.78 -0.27
C ILE A 37 6.72 -6.22 -0.67
N SER A 38 5.89 -7.20 -0.34
CA SER A 38 6.11 -8.59 -0.76
C SER A 38 6.16 -8.69 -2.29
N ARG A 39 5.35 -7.90 -3.02
CA ARG A 39 5.43 -7.83 -4.49
C ARG A 39 6.79 -7.29 -4.95
N TYR A 40 7.30 -6.25 -4.29
CA TYR A 40 8.63 -5.69 -4.59
C TYR A 40 9.75 -6.69 -4.29
N MET A 41 9.69 -7.39 -3.16
CA MET A 41 10.69 -8.41 -2.79
C MET A 41 10.77 -9.53 -3.83
N VAL A 42 9.64 -10.00 -4.34
CA VAL A 42 9.67 -11.04 -5.38
C VAL A 42 10.21 -10.49 -6.71
N TRP A 43 9.93 -9.23 -7.03
CA TRP A 43 10.58 -8.58 -8.18
C TRP A 43 12.09 -8.48 -8.01
N LEU A 44 12.58 -8.10 -6.81
CA LEU A 44 14.01 -8.07 -6.49
C LEU A 44 14.65 -9.44 -6.59
N PHE A 45 13.98 -10.49 -6.13
CA PHE A 45 14.47 -11.87 -6.26
C PHE A 45 14.78 -12.23 -7.73
N GLN A 46 13.97 -11.72 -8.67
CA GLN A 46 14.11 -11.99 -10.10
C GLN A 46 15.12 -11.08 -10.81
N ASN A 47 15.21 -9.81 -10.40
CA ASN A 47 15.93 -8.79 -11.15
C ASN A 47 17.22 -8.32 -10.46
N LYS A 48 17.31 -8.43 -9.13
CA LYS A 48 18.45 -7.97 -8.33
C LYS A 48 18.56 -8.74 -7.01
N ARG A 49 18.76 -10.05 -7.11
CA ARG A 49 18.77 -10.99 -5.96
C ARG A 49 19.79 -10.60 -4.89
N SER A 50 20.91 -10.00 -5.28
CA SER A 50 21.96 -9.54 -4.37
C SER A 50 21.50 -8.47 -3.37
N LEU A 51 20.34 -7.84 -3.60
CA LEU A 51 19.80 -6.84 -2.68
C LEU A 51 19.01 -7.47 -1.53
N LEU A 52 18.56 -8.72 -1.68
CA LEU A 52 17.82 -9.42 -0.63
C LEU A 52 18.76 -9.87 0.48
N SER A 53 18.28 -9.88 1.72
CA SER A 53 19.02 -10.46 2.83
C SER A 53 19.10 -11.97 2.72
N ASP A 54 20.16 -12.56 3.29
CA ASP A 54 20.35 -14.01 3.27
C ASP A 54 19.19 -14.73 3.96
N GLU A 55 18.65 -14.17 5.06
CA GLU A 55 17.52 -14.74 5.77
C GLU A 55 16.24 -14.78 4.92
N LEU A 56 15.99 -13.73 4.13
CA LEU A 56 14.86 -13.75 3.19
C LEU A 56 15.11 -14.71 2.04
N LEU A 57 16.36 -14.82 1.57
CA LEU A 57 16.73 -15.76 0.52
C LEU A 57 16.59 -17.22 0.98
N GLU A 58 16.87 -17.55 2.23
CA GLU A 58 16.63 -18.89 2.79
C GLU A 58 15.14 -19.25 2.77
N VAL A 59 14.28 -18.32 3.18
CA VAL A 59 12.82 -18.50 3.14
C VAL A 59 12.32 -18.73 1.70
N VAL A 60 12.89 -18.01 0.74
CA VAL A 60 12.47 -18.01 -0.66
C VAL A 60 13.14 -19.11 -1.50
N GLY A 61 14.31 -19.58 -1.06
CA GLY A 61 15.27 -20.42 -1.78
C GLY A 61 14.95 -21.91 -1.81
N ASN A 62 14.00 -22.39 -0.99
CA ASN A 62 13.61 -23.80 -0.96
C ASN A 62 12.71 -24.25 -2.13
N ASN A 63 12.43 -23.38 -3.11
CA ASN A 63 11.52 -23.65 -4.24
C ASN A 63 12.03 -22.99 -5.54
N GLU A 64 13.25 -23.32 -5.98
CA GLU A 64 13.77 -22.86 -7.29
C GLU A 64 13.18 -23.64 -8.48
N GLU A 65 12.75 -24.89 -8.28
CA GLU A 65 12.15 -25.70 -9.36
C GLU A 65 10.79 -25.15 -9.82
N ALA A 66 10.00 -24.60 -8.90
CA ALA A 66 8.73 -23.91 -9.20
C ALA A 66 8.90 -22.60 -10.01
N TYR A 67 10.14 -22.10 -10.21
CA TYR A 67 10.40 -20.84 -10.94
C TYR A 67 10.45 -21.02 -12.45
N ARG A 68 11.04 -22.13 -12.91
CA ARG A 68 11.32 -22.31 -14.34
C ARG A 68 10.04 -22.53 -15.15
N GLU A 69 8.97 -23.02 -14.52
CA GLU A 69 7.69 -23.31 -15.18
C GLU A 69 6.77 -22.08 -15.30
N HIS A 70 6.99 -21.01 -14.53
CA HIS A 70 6.09 -19.85 -14.48
C HIS A 70 6.68 -18.58 -15.14
N LYS A 71 7.29 -18.73 -16.31
CA LYS A 71 7.74 -17.59 -17.13
C LYS A 71 6.58 -16.91 -17.90
N GLU A 72 5.42 -17.57 -18.01
CA GLU A 72 4.27 -17.08 -18.80
C GLU A 72 3.06 -16.59 -17.99
N ALA A 73 2.97 -16.90 -16.70
CA ALA A 73 1.92 -16.40 -15.81
C ALA A 73 2.59 -15.77 -14.60
N GLY A 74 2.75 -14.45 -14.62
CA GLY A 74 3.58 -13.68 -13.70
C GLY A 74 3.62 -14.21 -12.27
N VAL A 75 4.83 -14.46 -11.78
CA VAL A 75 5.19 -14.63 -10.36
C VAL A 75 4.11 -15.32 -9.51
N GLY A 76 4.18 -16.64 -9.42
CA GLY A 76 3.19 -17.45 -8.69
C GLY A 76 2.82 -16.91 -7.30
N PRO A 77 1.53 -16.99 -6.89
CA PRO A 77 1.01 -16.53 -5.59
C PRO A 77 1.79 -17.05 -4.37
N LEU A 78 2.34 -18.26 -4.49
CA LEU A 78 2.96 -19.04 -3.41
C LEU A 78 4.14 -18.35 -2.72
N LYS A 79 4.92 -17.53 -3.43
CA LYS A 79 6.06 -16.83 -2.82
C LYS A 79 5.73 -15.46 -2.25
N LYS A 80 4.68 -14.82 -2.74
CA LYS A 80 4.21 -13.58 -2.13
C LYS A 80 3.74 -13.84 -0.69
N ASP A 81 3.04 -14.94 -0.47
CA ASP A 81 2.54 -15.32 0.85
C ASP A 81 3.67 -15.77 1.79
N ALA A 82 4.67 -16.51 1.29
CA ALA A 82 5.85 -16.87 2.07
C ALA A 82 6.66 -15.63 2.49
N VAL A 83 6.92 -14.70 1.58
CA VAL A 83 7.58 -13.42 1.89
C VAL A 83 6.75 -12.61 2.87
N LEU A 84 5.44 -12.51 2.65
CA LEU A 84 4.52 -11.80 3.54
C LEU A 84 4.55 -12.37 4.96
N GLN A 85 4.52 -13.69 5.09
CA GLN A 85 4.55 -14.37 6.38
C GLN A 85 5.89 -14.15 7.07
N SER A 86 7.00 -14.32 6.37
CA SER A 86 8.33 -14.04 6.92
C SER A 86 8.47 -12.60 7.40
N MET A 87 7.97 -11.62 6.66
CA MET A 87 8.01 -10.21 7.09
C MET A 87 7.08 -9.89 8.28
N ARG A 88 6.05 -10.71 8.51
CA ARG A 88 5.18 -10.57 9.69
C ARG A 88 5.83 -11.16 10.94
N GLU A 89 6.52 -12.28 10.78
CA GLU A 89 7.21 -12.98 11.87
C GLU A 89 8.54 -12.31 12.23
N ASN A 90 9.29 -11.86 11.23
CA ASN A 90 10.62 -11.28 11.36
C ASN A 90 10.59 -9.75 11.25
N THR A 91 10.28 -9.10 12.37
CA THR A 91 10.23 -7.63 12.46
C THR A 91 11.59 -6.98 12.75
N THR A 92 12.60 -7.77 13.11
CA THR A 92 13.94 -7.29 13.51
C THR A 92 14.97 -7.43 12.40
N VAL A 93 14.85 -8.45 11.56
CA VAL A 93 15.80 -8.73 10.46
C VAL A 93 15.31 -8.05 9.18
N PRO A 94 16.06 -7.09 8.63
CA PRO A 94 15.74 -6.46 7.36
C PRO A 94 15.61 -7.47 6.21
N PRO A 95 14.61 -7.34 5.32
CA PRO A 95 14.48 -8.18 4.14
C PRO A 95 15.42 -7.77 2.99
N ILE A 96 16.04 -6.59 3.09
CA ILE A 96 16.95 -6.03 2.07
C ILE A 96 18.20 -5.42 2.69
N GLN A 97 19.26 -5.36 1.88
CA GLN A 97 20.50 -4.65 2.17
C GLN A 97 20.32 -3.15 1.85
N TYR A 98 19.90 -2.36 2.83
CA TYR A 98 19.58 -0.93 2.63
C TYR A 98 20.74 -0.09 2.08
N ASP A 99 21.99 -0.43 2.41
CA ASP A 99 23.17 0.32 1.97
C ASP A 99 23.45 0.16 0.46
N LEU A 100 22.92 -0.89 -0.16
CA LEU A 100 23.02 -1.15 -1.59
C LEU A 100 21.74 -0.82 -2.36
N HIS A 101 20.69 -0.41 -1.65
CA HIS A 101 19.39 -0.10 -2.24
C HIS A 101 19.42 1.27 -2.90
N ALA A 102 19.32 1.29 -4.22
CA ALA A 102 19.24 2.52 -5.00
C ALA A 102 17.78 2.85 -5.33
N ALA A 103 17.47 4.14 -5.49
CA ALA A 103 16.13 4.55 -5.90
C ALA A 103 15.72 3.85 -7.20
N ASP A 104 16.64 3.80 -8.17
CA ASP A 104 16.52 3.14 -9.48
C ASP A 104 15.96 1.70 -9.41
N ASP A 105 16.30 0.93 -8.38
CA ASP A 105 15.78 -0.42 -8.20
C ASP A 105 14.25 -0.40 -8.01
N PHE A 106 13.79 0.53 -7.17
CA PHE A 106 12.36 0.73 -6.92
C PHE A 106 11.67 1.40 -8.11
N GLU A 107 12.34 2.32 -8.81
CA GLU A 107 11.79 2.97 -10.00
C GLU A 107 11.49 1.96 -11.11
N LYS A 108 12.46 1.07 -11.39
CA LYS A 108 12.31 -0.02 -12.36
C LYS A 108 11.16 -0.95 -11.98
N PHE A 109 11.04 -1.28 -10.70
CA PHE A 109 9.89 -2.04 -10.21
C PHE A 109 8.57 -1.32 -10.50
N LEU A 110 8.44 -0.03 -10.15
CA LEU A 110 7.21 0.74 -10.37
C LEU A 110 6.82 0.81 -11.85
N ILE A 111 7.79 0.98 -12.75
CA ILE A 111 7.55 1.02 -14.20
C ILE A 111 7.16 -0.36 -14.74
N SER A 112 7.64 -1.45 -14.13
CA SER A 112 7.25 -2.81 -14.51
C SER A 112 5.81 -3.20 -14.09
N LEU A 113 5.16 -2.39 -13.24
CA LEU A 113 3.80 -2.67 -12.80
C LEU A 113 2.80 -2.48 -13.96
N THR A 114 1.92 -3.46 -14.12
CA THR A 114 0.77 -3.40 -15.03
C THR A 114 -0.53 -3.49 -14.26
N ALA A 115 -1.55 -2.81 -14.76
CA ALA A 115 -2.93 -2.93 -14.32
C ALA A 115 -3.55 -4.26 -14.80
N ARG A 116 -4.74 -4.59 -14.30
CA ARG A 116 -5.44 -5.84 -14.65
C ARG A 116 -5.77 -5.94 -16.15
N ASN A 117 -5.97 -4.81 -16.81
CA ASN A 117 -6.22 -4.70 -18.24
C ASN A 117 -4.92 -4.72 -19.08
N GLY A 118 -3.75 -4.95 -18.46
CA GLY A 118 -2.45 -4.91 -19.13
C GLY A 118 -1.88 -3.49 -19.33
N GLY A 119 -2.66 -2.44 -19.02
CA GLY A 119 -2.24 -1.04 -19.12
C GLY A 119 -1.40 -0.55 -17.95
N LYS A 120 -1.14 0.76 -17.89
CA LYS A 120 -0.44 1.38 -16.76
C LYS A 120 -1.34 1.44 -15.52
N PRO A 121 -0.81 1.19 -14.31
CA PRO A 121 -1.53 1.38 -13.07
C PRO A 121 -2.01 2.83 -12.87
N GLY A 122 -3.13 2.97 -12.16
CA GLY A 122 -3.62 4.27 -11.71
C GLY A 122 -2.77 4.88 -10.59
N GLN A 123 -2.96 6.18 -10.36
CA GLN A 123 -2.21 6.97 -9.37
C GLN A 123 -2.25 6.36 -7.96
N SER A 124 -3.40 5.83 -7.54
CA SER A 124 -3.59 5.21 -6.22
C SER A 124 -2.68 4.01 -5.97
N VAL A 125 -2.35 3.23 -7.02
CA VAL A 125 -1.42 2.10 -6.92
C VAL A 125 -0.01 2.61 -6.63
N TYR A 126 0.42 3.65 -7.35
CA TYR A 126 1.73 4.26 -7.14
C TYR A 126 1.85 4.87 -5.74
N ASP A 127 0.85 5.61 -5.27
CA ASP A 127 0.86 6.20 -3.92
C ASP A 127 0.83 5.14 -2.82
N SER A 128 0.14 4.01 -3.05
CA SER A 128 0.18 2.85 -2.15
C SER A 128 1.57 2.23 -2.10
N MET A 129 2.25 2.05 -3.24
CA MET A 129 3.61 1.53 -3.30
C MET A 129 4.62 2.48 -2.64
N ARG A 130 4.46 3.79 -2.83
CA ARG A 130 5.26 4.80 -2.12
C ARG A 130 5.15 4.60 -0.61
N SER A 131 3.93 4.53 -0.11
CA SER A 131 3.65 4.37 1.32
C SER A 131 4.18 3.04 1.86
N SER A 132 4.05 1.96 1.08
CA SER A 132 4.68 0.66 1.35
C SER A 132 6.19 0.80 1.56
N LEU A 133 6.88 1.51 0.67
CA LEU A 133 8.33 1.70 0.76
C LEU A 133 8.74 2.50 2.00
N PHE A 134 8.04 3.60 2.31
CA PHE A 134 8.28 4.34 3.55
C PHE A 134 8.07 3.48 4.78
N ARG A 135 7.05 2.62 4.77
CA ARG A 135 6.82 1.65 5.86
C ARG A 135 7.96 0.63 5.96
N LEU A 136 8.51 0.15 4.85
CA LEU A 136 9.64 -0.76 4.87
C LEU A 136 10.81 -0.14 5.64
N TYR A 137 11.26 1.04 5.22
CA TYR A 137 12.36 1.74 5.88
C TYR A 137 12.06 2.00 7.37
N ARG A 138 10.92 2.63 7.66
CA ARG A 138 10.53 2.97 9.04
C ARG A 138 10.34 1.73 9.92
N GLY A 139 9.84 0.64 9.35
CA GLY A 139 9.57 -0.62 10.06
C GLY A 139 10.84 -1.26 10.62
N TYR A 140 11.98 -1.04 9.97
CA TYR A 140 13.29 -1.53 10.40
C TYR A 140 14.18 -0.41 10.98
N GLY A 141 13.58 0.71 11.40
CA GLY A 141 14.31 1.82 12.03
C GLY A 141 15.29 2.55 11.10
N ARG A 142 15.09 2.45 9.78
CA ARG A 142 15.92 3.11 8.77
C ARG A 142 15.24 4.35 8.21
N SER A 143 16.05 5.30 7.77
CA SER A 143 15.63 6.46 6.98
C SER A 143 16.23 6.36 5.58
N MET A 144 15.51 6.85 4.57
CA MET A 144 16.08 7.05 3.23
C MET A 144 17.11 8.18 3.28
N SER A 145 18.14 8.11 2.41
CA SER A 145 19.03 9.25 2.22
C SER A 145 18.28 10.41 1.53
N VAL A 146 18.87 11.61 1.59
CA VAL A 146 18.29 12.82 0.99
C VAL A 146 18.21 12.67 -0.53
N GLU A 147 19.26 12.10 -1.13
CA GLU A 147 19.37 11.84 -2.56
C GLU A 147 18.30 10.85 -3.01
N PHE A 148 18.17 9.73 -2.29
CA PHE A 148 17.17 8.70 -2.58
C PHE A 148 15.74 9.27 -2.51
N ALA A 149 15.45 10.09 -1.50
CA ALA A 149 14.14 10.73 -1.36
C ALA A 149 13.86 11.77 -2.47
N ALA A 150 14.90 12.46 -2.94
CA ALA A 150 14.81 13.42 -4.04
C ALA A 150 14.48 12.71 -5.36
N ASP A 151 15.19 11.63 -5.68
CA ASP A 151 14.97 10.81 -6.88
C ASP A 151 13.54 10.29 -6.94
N LEU A 152 13.07 9.66 -5.86
CA LEU A 152 11.68 9.21 -5.76
C LEU A 152 10.68 10.34 -5.96
N THR A 153 10.97 11.53 -5.42
CA THR A 153 10.07 12.68 -5.57
C THR A 153 9.96 13.12 -7.02
N ILE A 154 11.07 13.09 -7.77
CA ILE A 154 11.08 13.37 -9.22
C ILE A 154 10.26 12.31 -9.97
N LEU A 155 10.50 11.02 -9.69
CA LEU A 155 9.76 9.94 -10.32
C LEU A 155 8.26 10.05 -10.09
N PHE A 156 7.81 10.17 -8.83
CA PHE A 156 6.39 10.22 -8.51
C PHE A 156 5.70 11.44 -9.13
N LYS A 157 6.40 12.58 -9.26
CA LYS A 157 5.89 13.73 -10.04
C LYS A 157 5.72 13.39 -11.51
N GLY A 158 6.68 12.66 -12.10
CA GLY A 158 6.61 12.18 -13.48
C GLY A 158 5.48 11.17 -13.71
N LEU A 159 5.31 10.20 -12.80
CA LEU A 159 4.25 9.21 -12.83
C LEU A 159 2.87 9.88 -12.77
N LYS A 160 2.66 10.82 -11.86
CA LYS A 160 1.39 11.55 -11.75
C LYS A 160 1.03 12.27 -13.05
N ARG A 161 1.99 12.93 -13.69
CA ARG A 161 1.79 13.58 -14.99
C ARG A 161 1.50 12.59 -16.10
N THR A 162 2.15 11.42 -16.07
CA THR A 162 1.96 10.37 -17.07
C THR A 162 0.56 9.75 -16.97
N VAL A 163 0.09 9.48 -15.75
CA VAL A 163 -1.27 8.98 -15.49
C VAL A 163 -2.30 10.04 -15.89
N ALA A 164 -2.11 11.31 -15.52
CA ALA A 164 -3.03 12.38 -15.88
C ALA A 164 -3.15 12.56 -17.40
N ARG A 165 -2.03 12.49 -18.14
CA ARG A 165 -2.05 12.53 -19.62
C ARG A 165 -2.77 11.35 -20.21
N HIS A 166 -2.47 10.13 -19.73
CA HIS A 166 -3.18 8.93 -20.18
C HIS A 166 -4.69 9.07 -20.00
N ASN A 167 -5.15 9.51 -18.83
CA ASN A 167 -6.57 9.69 -18.55
C ASN A 167 -7.22 10.78 -19.43
N HIS A 168 -6.48 11.85 -19.74
CA HIS A 168 -6.95 12.89 -20.65
C HIS A 168 -7.08 12.37 -22.09
N ASP A 169 -6.08 11.62 -22.56
CA ASP A 169 -6.01 11.10 -23.92
C ASP A 169 -6.97 9.92 -24.15
N SER A 170 -7.34 9.18 -23.09
CA SER A 170 -8.19 8.00 -23.18
C SER A 170 -9.70 8.30 -23.25
N ASP A 171 -10.12 9.57 -23.15
CA ASP A 171 -11.53 10.02 -23.10
C ASP A 171 -12.38 9.23 -22.08
N GLU A 172 -11.69 8.63 -21.11
CA GLU A 172 -12.29 7.77 -20.08
C GLU A 172 -12.78 8.75 -19.00
N ASN A 173 -14.06 9.12 -19.10
CA ASN A 173 -14.75 9.97 -18.14
C ASN A 173 -14.64 9.37 -16.72
N LEU A 174 -13.58 9.74 -16.01
CA LEU A 174 -13.49 9.58 -14.57
C LEU A 174 -14.22 10.77 -13.95
N THR A 175 -15.49 10.57 -13.64
CA THR A 175 -16.17 11.34 -12.59
C THR A 175 -15.39 11.08 -11.29
N GLU A 176 -14.43 11.93 -10.97
CA GLU A 176 -13.79 11.92 -9.66
C GLU A 176 -14.77 12.56 -8.66
N GLY A 177 -15.56 11.70 -8.02
CA GLY A 177 -16.67 12.00 -7.10
C GLY A 177 -17.65 10.82 -7.09
N GLU A 178 -18.40 10.58 -6.01
CA GLU A 178 -19.60 9.72 -6.13
C GLU A 178 -20.44 10.25 -7.30
N ASP A 179 -20.97 9.36 -8.14
CA ASP A 179 -21.90 9.76 -9.20
C ASP A 179 -22.92 10.71 -8.58
N PRO A 180 -23.07 11.94 -9.11
CA PRO A 180 -23.97 12.91 -8.52
C PRO A 180 -25.33 12.26 -8.44
N PHE A 181 -25.84 12.10 -7.22
CA PHE A 181 -27.10 11.42 -6.95
C PHE A 181 -28.15 12.01 -7.91
N PRO A 182 -28.63 11.23 -8.91
CA PRO A 182 -29.38 11.84 -10.00
C PRO A 182 -30.62 12.50 -9.44
N PHE A 183 -30.83 13.77 -9.77
CA PHE A 183 -31.97 14.53 -9.24
C PHE A 183 -33.30 13.83 -9.55
N SER A 184 -33.39 13.13 -10.69
CA SER A 184 -34.53 12.29 -11.03
C SER A 184 -34.79 11.17 -10.02
N LEU A 185 -33.74 10.53 -9.51
CA LEU A 185 -33.83 9.46 -8.52
C LEU A 185 -34.20 10.01 -7.14
N LEU A 186 -33.74 11.22 -6.82
CA LEU A 186 -34.18 11.97 -5.65
C LEU A 186 -35.67 12.31 -5.74
N CYS A 187 -36.14 12.82 -6.89
CA CYS A 187 -37.55 13.09 -7.12
C CYS A 187 -38.40 11.82 -7.02
N SER A 188 -37.98 10.71 -7.63
CA SER A 188 -38.69 9.43 -7.55
C SER A 188 -38.76 8.89 -6.12
N LEU A 189 -37.67 9.01 -5.35
CA LEU A 189 -37.64 8.62 -3.95
C LEU A 189 -38.57 9.50 -3.11
N CYS A 190 -38.52 10.83 -3.27
CA CYS A 190 -39.42 11.75 -2.58
C CYS A 190 -40.89 11.50 -2.95
N GLN A 191 -41.18 11.23 -4.21
CA GLN A 191 -42.54 10.90 -4.67
C GLN A 191 -43.05 9.60 -4.04
N SER A 192 -42.22 8.55 -4.02
CA SER A 192 -42.56 7.28 -3.36
C SER A 192 -42.78 7.46 -1.84
N MET A 193 -41.98 8.30 -1.19
CA MET A 193 -42.14 8.62 0.24
C MET A 193 -43.41 9.42 0.55
N MET A 194 -43.82 10.32 -0.35
CA MET A 194 -45.11 11.03 -0.25
C MET A 194 -46.31 10.09 -0.46
N GLU A 195 -46.22 9.14 -1.39
CA GLU A 195 -47.26 8.14 -1.66
C GLU A 195 -47.47 7.18 -0.47
N HIS A 196 -46.42 6.93 0.32
CA HIS A 196 -46.49 6.11 1.54
C HIS A 196 -47.20 6.79 2.72
N GLY A 197 -47.42 8.12 2.67
CA GLY A 197 -48.32 8.84 3.57
C GLY A 197 -47.94 8.86 5.07
N SER A 198 -46.69 8.59 5.41
CA SER A 198 -46.20 8.60 6.81
C SER A 198 -45.70 9.99 7.23
N ASP A 199 -46.03 10.40 8.46
CA ASP A 199 -45.59 11.67 9.07
C ASP A 199 -44.06 11.77 9.24
N GLU A 200 -43.33 10.66 9.17
CA GLU A 200 -41.85 10.66 9.20
C GLU A 200 -41.22 11.24 7.91
N PHE A 201 -41.99 11.38 6.84
CA PHE A 201 -41.49 11.80 5.52
C PHE A 201 -41.89 13.23 5.13
N ILE A 202 -42.37 14.06 6.06
CA ILE A 202 -42.82 15.45 5.81
C ILE A 202 -41.73 16.29 5.11
N PHE A 203 -40.44 16.04 5.40
CA PHE A 203 -39.31 16.75 4.77
C PHE A 203 -39.15 16.48 3.27
N SER A 204 -39.76 15.42 2.72
CA SER A 204 -39.72 15.11 1.29
C SER A 204 -40.48 16.12 0.42
N GLN A 205 -41.36 16.95 1.02
CA GLN A 205 -42.10 18.02 0.33
C GLN A 205 -41.23 19.23 -0.03
N ILE A 206 -40.03 19.36 0.54
CA ILE A 206 -39.15 20.52 0.34
C ILE A 206 -38.43 20.46 -1.02
N PHE A 207 -38.29 19.27 -1.59
CA PHE A 207 -37.45 19.01 -2.78
C PHE A 207 -38.24 18.85 -4.08
N THR A 208 -39.54 19.15 -4.09
CA THR A 208 -40.47 18.92 -5.22
C THR A 208 -40.98 20.21 -5.90
N HIS A 209 -40.26 21.34 -5.78
CA HIS A 209 -40.53 22.57 -6.54
C HIS A 209 -39.50 22.84 -7.64
#